data_AF-A0A8J2HCY6-F1
#
_entry.id   AF-A0A8J2HCY6-F1
#
_cell.length_a   1.000
_cell.length_b   1.000
_cell.length_c   1.000
_cell.angle_alpha   90.00
_cell.angle_beta   90.00
_cell.angle_gamma   90.00
#
_symmetry.space_group_name_H-M   'P 1'
#
loop_
_entity.id
_entity.type
_entity.pdbx_description
1 polymer ?
#
loop_
_entity_poly.entity_id
_entity_poly.type
_entity_poly.pdbx_seq_one_letter_code
_entity_poly.pdbx_strand_id
1 'polypeptide(L)'
;SLKVYLDKKLRDLDDSIKRNLFSEKKSLQYDLKKNFDELKNTLLANNLPGTPQLSLSDAKMKLDVTLPFTDLEDFKKFDDDVKESNSKKEALMVLLRVLIYGQTTARGCICKMASALLTKSFESHYSGTGKIIKGVGKLNFSSTETYKCMRDVVTEKFGDSGECKNFAGKVGKWLSGYNDREHGRKERSLSA
;
A
#
# COMPACT_ATOMS: atom_id res chain seq x y z
N SER A 1 -0.63 -47.64 33.68
CA SER A 1 -0.74 -48.64 32.58
C SER A 1 0.16 -48.21 31.44
N LEU A 2 0.85 -49.17 30.79
CA LEU A 2 1.69 -48.95 29.61
C LEU A 2 0.96 -48.14 28.51
N LYS A 3 -0.35 -48.35 28.37
CA LYS A 3 -1.22 -47.62 27.43
C LYS A 3 -1.21 -46.11 27.67
N VAL A 4 -1.36 -45.67 28.92
CA VAL A 4 -1.37 -44.25 29.29
C VAL A 4 -0.03 -43.58 29.02
N TYR A 5 1.07 -44.32 29.23
CA TYR A 5 2.42 -43.83 28.95
C TYR A 5 2.66 -43.67 27.44
N LEU A 6 2.25 -44.66 26.64
CA LEU A 6 2.32 -44.60 25.17
C LEU A 6 1.48 -43.46 24.61
N ASP A 7 0.24 -43.28 25.07
CA ASP A 7 -0.64 -42.19 24.62
C ASP A 7 -0.05 -40.82 24.94
N LYS A 8 0.62 -40.67 26.10
CA LYS A 8 1.32 -39.44 26.45
C LYS A 8 2.49 -39.17 25.48
N LYS A 9 3.33 -40.17 25.22
CA LYS A 9 4.46 -40.01 24.30
C LYS A 9 4.03 -39.71 22.87
N LEU A 10 2.91 -40.29 22.42
CA LEU A 10 2.34 -40.01 21.10
C LEU A 10 1.84 -38.57 20.98
N ARG A 11 1.16 -38.06 22.02
CA ARG A 11 0.75 -36.64 22.09
C ARG A 11 1.94 -35.70 22.11
N ASP A 12 2.94 -35.98 22.94
CA ASP A 12 4.15 -35.15 23.04
C ASP A 12 4.89 -35.07 21.67
N LEU A 13 4.93 -36.19 20.93
CA LEU A 13 5.52 -36.24 19.59
C LEU A 13 4.71 -35.44 18.56
N ASP A 14 3.39 -35.60 18.55
CA ASP A 14 2.49 -34.86 17.66
C ASP A 14 2.58 -33.34 17.90
N ASP A 15 2.60 -32.91 19.17
CA ASP A 15 2.78 -31.50 19.56
C ASP A 15 4.16 -30.96 19.17
N SER A 16 5.22 -31.79 19.24
CA SER A 16 6.55 -31.41 18.78
C SER A 16 6.60 -31.22 17.26
N ILE A 17 6.00 -32.16 16.50
CA ILE A 17 5.95 -32.09 15.03
C ILE A 17 5.17 -30.85 14.59
N LYS A 18 4.00 -30.59 15.19
CA LYS A 18 3.16 -29.42 14.88
C LYS A 18 3.89 -28.11 15.14
N ARG A 19 4.63 -28.00 16.25
CA ARG A 19 5.41 -26.80 16.57
C ARG A 19 6.52 -26.57 15.54
N ASN A 20 7.27 -27.61 15.17
CA ASN A 20 8.34 -27.52 14.18
C ASN A 20 7.80 -27.13 12.80
N LEU A 21 6.70 -27.77 12.36
CA LEU A 21 6.05 -27.42 11.09
C LEU A 21 5.57 -25.96 11.09
N PHE A 22 5.05 -25.47 12.21
CA PHE A 22 4.59 -24.09 12.30
C PHE A 22 5.75 -23.09 12.27
N SER A 23 6.86 -23.38 12.95
CA SER A 23 8.06 -22.51 12.91
C SER A 23 8.70 -22.52 11.53
N GLU A 24 8.83 -23.68 10.88
CA GLU A 24 9.39 -23.77 9.53
C GLU A 24 8.51 -23.05 8.51
N LYS A 25 7.18 -23.21 8.60
CA LYS A 25 6.24 -22.46 7.76
C LYS A 25 6.44 -20.96 7.90
N LYS A 26 6.59 -20.45 9.14
CA LYS A 26 6.84 -19.02 9.37
C LYS A 26 8.18 -18.57 8.78
N SER A 27 9.24 -19.36 8.94
CA SER A 27 10.55 -19.06 8.35
C SER A 27 10.48 -19.00 6.83
N LEU A 28 9.92 -20.03 6.20
CA LEU A 28 9.74 -20.08 4.75
C LEU A 28 8.91 -18.90 4.22
N GLN A 29 7.84 -18.52 4.92
CA GLN A 29 7.05 -17.34 4.56
C GLN A 29 7.85 -16.05 4.64
N TYR A 30 8.70 -15.92 5.66
CA TYR A 30 9.59 -14.77 5.82
C TYR A 30 10.66 -14.72 4.71
N ASP A 31 11.32 -15.85 4.46
CA ASP A 31 12.37 -15.96 3.44
C ASP A 31 11.81 -15.72 2.04
N LEU A 32 10.63 -16.26 1.72
CA LEU A 32 9.94 -15.98 0.46
C LEU A 32 9.61 -14.51 0.32
N LYS A 33 9.13 -13.85 1.38
CA LYS A 33 8.83 -12.42 1.34
C LYS A 33 10.09 -11.59 1.11
N LYS A 34 11.18 -11.92 1.82
CA LYS A 34 12.47 -11.26 1.66
C LYS A 34 13.04 -11.44 0.25
N ASN A 35 13.08 -12.67 -0.25
CA ASN A 35 13.56 -12.98 -1.60
C ASN A 35 12.70 -12.31 -2.67
N PHE A 36 11.38 -12.21 -2.46
CA PHE A 36 10.49 -11.49 -3.35
C PHE A 36 10.77 -9.99 -3.34
N ASP A 37 10.97 -9.39 -2.17
CA ASP A 37 11.33 -7.97 -2.04
C ASP A 37 12.69 -7.68 -2.70
N GLU A 38 13.67 -8.57 -2.56
CA GLU A 38 14.98 -8.49 -3.24
C GLU A 38 14.85 -8.62 -4.77
N LEU A 39 14.11 -9.61 -5.26
CA LEU A 39 13.85 -9.79 -6.69
C LEU A 39 13.13 -8.58 -7.30
N LYS A 40 12.17 -8.04 -6.56
CA LYS A 40 11.45 -6.82 -6.95
C LYS A 40 12.41 -5.65 -7.08
N ASN A 41 13.31 -5.45 -6.12
CA ASN A 41 14.31 -4.38 -6.19
C ASN A 41 15.26 -4.57 -7.39
N THR A 42 15.70 -5.80 -7.66
CA THR A 42 16.59 -6.13 -8.79
C THR A 42 15.92 -5.94 -10.15
N LEU A 43 14.65 -6.35 -10.29
CA LEU A 43 13.91 -6.18 -11.55
C LEU A 43 13.63 -4.71 -11.86
N LEU A 44 13.41 -3.89 -10.83
CA LEU A 44 13.25 -2.44 -10.98
C LEU A 44 14.53 -1.74 -11.44
N ALA A 45 15.70 -2.21 -10.99
CA ALA A 45 16.99 -1.70 -11.42
C ALA A 45 17.29 -1.99 -12.90
N ASN A 46 16.68 -3.04 -13.47
CA ASN A 46 17.05 -3.56 -14.79
C ASN A 46 16.03 -3.30 -15.92
N ASN A 47 14.76 -3.00 -15.63
CA ASN A 47 13.69 -3.00 -16.66
C ASN A 47 13.05 -1.64 -17.01
N LEU A 48 13.52 -0.51 -16.46
CA LEU A 48 13.01 0.81 -16.84
C LEU A 48 14.07 1.60 -17.63
N PRO A 49 13.99 1.64 -18.98
CA PRO A 49 14.90 2.47 -19.76
C PRO A 49 14.71 3.95 -19.39
N GLY A 50 15.79 4.59 -18.92
CA GLY A 50 15.85 6.04 -18.73
C GLY A 50 15.48 6.60 -17.36
N THR A 51 15.20 5.78 -16.33
CA THR A 51 15.02 6.29 -14.96
C THR A 51 16.31 6.18 -14.14
N PRO A 52 16.69 7.20 -13.34
CA PRO A 52 17.84 7.12 -12.46
C PRO A 52 17.72 5.90 -11.53
N GLN A 53 18.81 5.15 -11.38
CA GLN A 53 18.95 4.01 -10.47
C GLN A 53 18.83 4.46 -9.01
N LEU A 54 17.61 4.74 -8.58
CA LEU A 54 17.29 5.04 -7.20
C LEU A 54 16.75 3.76 -6.59
N SER A 55 17.53 3.11 -5.72
CA SER A 55 17.05 1.90 -5.05
C SER A 55 15.85 2.25 -4.16
N LEU A 56 14.98 1.27 -3.87
CA LEU A 56 13.84 1.49 -2.97
C LEU A 56 14.29 2.01 -1.59
N SER A 57 15.44 1.55 -1.12
CA SER A 57 16.05 2.00 0.14
C SER A 57 16.42 3.48 0.07
N ASP A 58 17.05 3.92 -1.02
CA ASP A 58 17.39 5.32 -1.24
C ASP A 58 16.14 6.19 -1.41
N ALA A 59 15.11 5.67 -2.07
CA ALA A 59 13.84 6.39 -2.25
C ALA A 59 13.18 6.66 -0.90
N LYS A 60 13.12 5.65 -0.03
CA LYS A 60 12.59 5.80 1.33
C LYS A 60 13.41 6.78 2.17
N MET A 61 14.74 6.70 2.10
CA MET A 61 15.62 7.62 2.80
C MET A 61 15.47 9.07 2.29
N LYS A 62 15.32 9.28 0.98
CA LYS A 62 15.11 10.62 0.39
C LYS A 62 13.75 11.22 0.71
N LEU A 63 12.72 10.38 0.83
CA LEU A 63 11.40 10.84 1.23
C LEU A 63 11.38 11.29 2.69
N ASP A 64 12.17 10.64 3.55
CA ASP A 64 12.33 10.96 4.98
C ASP A 64 10.98 11.10 5.71
N VAL A 65 10.10 10.11 5.50
CA VAL A 65 8.76 10.07 6.09
C VAL A 65 8.42 8.70 6.65
N THR A 66 7.59 8.70 7.69
CA THR A 66 6.95 7.49 8.21
C THR A 66 5.61 7.30 7.52
N LEU A 67 5.43 6.15 6.86
CA LEU A 67 4.19 5.76 6.19
C LEU A 67 3.50 4.60 6.93
N PRO A 68 2.15 4.50 6.88
CA PRO A 68 1.22 5.45 6.27
C PRO A 68 1.02 6.71 7.12
N PHE A 69 0.61 7.82 6.49
CA PHE A 69 0.30 9.07 7.19
C PHE A 69 -0.94 8.91 8.07
N THR A 70 -0.77 9.20 9.36
CA THR A 70 -1.83 9.19 10.38
C THR A 70 -2.39 10.59 10.65
N ASP A 71 -1.61 11.63 10.37
CA ASP A 71 -1.93 13.03 10.61
C ASP A 71 -2.06 13.82 9.28
N LEU A 72 -2.95 14.80 9.29
CA LEU A 72 -3.26 15.62 8.12
C LEU A 72 -2.18 16.65 7.81
N GLU A 73 -1.60 17.28 8.83
CA GLU A 73 -0.57 18.30 8.66
C GLU A 73 0.76 17.67 8.22
N ASP A 74 1.09 16.48 8.73
CA ASP A 74 2.23 15.70 8.25
C ASP A 74 2.12 15.39 6.75
N PHE A 75 0.93 14.99 6.29
CA PHE A 75 0.69 14.75 4.86
C PHE A 75 0.79 16.05 4.04
N LYS A 76 0.21 17.16 4.51
CA LYS A 76 0.29 18.44 3.78
C LYS A 76 1.72 18.91 3.62
N LYS A 77 2.50 18.87 4.71
CA LYS A 77 3.92 19.19 4.69
C LYS A 77 4.67 18.30 3.72
N PHE A 78 4.39 17.00 3.73
CA PHE A 78 4.95 16.07 2.77
C PHE A 78 4.58 16.41 1.32
N ASP A 79 3.32 16.73 1.05
CA ASP A 79 2.84 17.04 -0.31
C ASP A 79 3.47 18.34 -0.84
N ASP A 80 3.62 19.35 0.03
CA ASP A 80 4.34 20.59 -0.27
C ASP A 80 5.83 20.31 -0.52
N ASP A 81 6.49 19.50 0.31
CA ASP A 81 7.88 19.08 0.11
C ASP A 81 8.09 18.35 -1.23
N VAL A 82 7.15 17.50 -1.63
CA VAL A 82 7.17 16.79 -2.93
C VAL A 82 6.96 17.76 -4.09
N LYS A 83 6.10 18.77 -3.92
CA LYS A 83 5.84 19.81 -4.92
C LYS A 83 7.06 20.69 -5.16
N GLU A 84 7.78 21.06 -4.12
CA GLU A 84 8.93 21.97 -4.20
C GLU A 84 10.26 21.24 -4.51
N SER A 85 10.33 19.92 -4.32
CA SER A 85 11.56 19.13 -4.54
C SER A 85 11.39 18.05 -5.61
N ASN A 86 11.99 18.28 -6.78
CA ASN A 86 12.07 17.26 -7.84
C ASN A 86 12.72 15.95 -7.35
N SER A 87 13.69 16.02 -6.43
CA SER A 87 14.32 14.83 -5.86
C SER A 87 13.33 14.00 -5.03
N LYS A 88 12.50 14.66 -4.20
CA LYS A 88 11.45 13.96 -3.43
C LYS A 88 10.34 13.44 -4.34
N LYS A 89 9.97 14.19 -5.37
CA LYS A 89 9.03 13.74 -6.40
C LYS A 89 9.50 12.47 -7.09
N GLU A 90 10.74 12.42 -7.57
CA GLU A 90 11.30 11.20 -8.18
C GLU A 90 11.36 10.03 -7.19
N ALA A 91 11.74 10.29 -5.93
CA ALA A 91 11.74 9.26 -4.90
C ALA A 91 10.33 8.69 -4.64
N LEU A 92 9.29 9.55 -4.64
CA LEU A 92 7.90 9.12 -4.53
C LEU A 92 7.50 8.29 -5.75
N MET A 93 7.77 8.76 -6.96
CA MET A 93 7.47 8.04 -8.20
C MET A 93 8.09 6.63 -8.20
N VAL A 94 9.36 6.49 -7.78
CA VAL A 94 10.03 5.19 -7.62
C VAL A 94 9.29 4.30 -6.63
N LEU A 95 8.97 4.81 -5.43
CA LEU A 95 8.22 4.07 -4.42
C LEU A 95 6.86 3.59 -4.97
N LEU A 96 6.14 4.45 -5.68
CA LEU A 96 4.83 4.12 -6.26
C LEU A 96 4.94 3.04 -7.34
N ARG A 97 5.92 3.13 -8.25
CA ARG A 97 6.21 2.10 -9.27
C ARG A 97 6.46 0.75 -8.61
N VAL A 98 7.27 0.74 -7.54
CA VAL A 98 7.52 -0.46 -6.72
C VAL A 98 6.20 -1.01 -6.18
N LEU A 99 5.37 -0.20 -5.53
CA LEU A 99 4.11 -0.67 -4.93
C LEU A 99 3.17 -1.35 -5.93
N ILE A 100 3.18 -0.93 -7.20
CA ILE A 100 2.24 -1.41 -8.21
C ILE A 100 2.82 -2.43 -9.21
N TYR A 101 4.08 -2.84 -9.07
CA TYR A 101 4.81 -3.67 -10.04
C TYR A 101 3.99 -4.88 -10.56
N GLY A 102 3.35 -5.64 -9.67
CA GLY A 102 2.52 -6.81 -10.03
C GLY A 102 1.02 -6.54 -10.19
N GLN A 103 0.57 -5.29 -10.17
CA GLN A 103 -0.85 -4.98 -10.36
C GLN A 103 -1.21 -4.96 -11.84
N THR A 104 -2.36 -5.56 -12.18
CA THR A 104 -2.84 -5.69 -13.58
C THR A 104 -3.96 -4.72 -13.93
N THR A 105 -4.47 -3.95 -12.96
CA THR A 105 -5.54 -2.97 -13.16
C THR A 105 -5.20 -1.64 -12.49
N ALA A 106 -5.69 -0.53 -13.04
CA ALA A 106 -5.54 0.79 -12.44
C ALA A 106 -6.20 0.85 -11.06
N ARG A 107 -7.33 0.16 -10.89
CA ARG A 107 -7.99 0.02 -9.58
C ARG A 107 -7.07 -0.64 -8.56
N GLY A 108 -6.43 -1.75 -8.93
CA GLY A 108 -5.48 -2.46 -8.05
C GLY A 108 -4.28 -1.58 -7.68
N CYS A 109 -3.76 -0.82 -8.65
CA CYS A 109 -2.69 0.15 -8.43
C CYS A 109 -3.08 1.22 -7.42
N ILE A 110 -4.24 1.87 -7.62
CA ILE A 110 -4.76 2.90 -6.70
C ILE A 110 -4.91 2.32 -5.30
N CYS A 111 -5.52 1.13 -5.15
CA CYS A 111 -5.68 0.50 -3.84
C CYS A 111 -4.32 0.28 -3.15
N LYS A 112 -3.33 -0.24 -3.87
CA LYS A 112 -2.00 -0.51 -3.29
C LYS A 112 -1.26 0.75 -2.89
N MET A 113 -1.24 1.77 -3.75
CA MET A 113 -0.57 3.03 -3.46
C MET A 113 -1.25 3.77 -2.31
N ALA A 114 -2.58 3.95 -2.40
CA ALA A 114 -3.31 4.74 -1.42
C ALA A 114 -3.33 4.07 -0.03
N SER A 115 -3.47 2.74 0.05
CA SER A 115 -3.37 2.02 1.34
C SER A 115 -1.95 2.00 1.92
N ALA A 116 -0.91 2.19 1.11
CA ALA A 116 0.46 2.29 1.61
C ALA A 116 0.78 3.71 2.13
N LEU A 117 0.15 4.73 1.55
CA LEU A 117 0.38 6.12 1.90
C LEU A 117 -0.55 6.63 3.00
N LEU A 118 -1.82 6.20 3.00
CA LEU A 118 -2.89 6.86 3.76
C LEU A 118 -3.55 5.88 4.72
N THR A 119 -3.90 6.38 5.90
CA THR A 119 -4.73 5.66 6.88
C THR A 119 -6.22 5.95 6.69
N LYS A 120 -7.07 5.16 7.35
CA LYS A 120 -8.54 5.34 7.32
C LYS A 120 -8.98 6.69 7.89
N SER A 121 -8.27 7.23 8.90
CA SER A 121 -8.55 8.56 9.47
C SER A 121 -8.38 9.65 8.41
N PHE A 122 -7.35 9.53 7.57
CA PHE A 122 -7.08 10.45 6.47
C PHE A 122 -8.18 10.44 5.39
N GLU A 123 -8.71 9.27 5.04
CA GLU A 123 -9.81 9.14 4.05
C GLU A 123 -11.07 9.91 4.48
N SER A 124 -11.26 10.18 5.77
CA SER A 124 -12.37 10.98 6.28
C SER A 124 -12.25 12.48 5.91
N HIS A 125 -11.02 13.00 5.78
CA HIS A 125 -10.76 14.43 5.52
C HIS A 125 -10.74 14.80 4.03
N TYR A 126 -10.43 13.85 3.14
CA TYR A 126 -10.33 14.09 1.70
C TYR A 126 -11.48 13.49 0.89
N SER A 127 -11.76 14.13 -0.23
CA SER A 127 -12.56 13.56 -1.33
C SER A 127 -11.78 13.62 -2.63
N GLY A 128 -12.18 12.81 -3.61
CA GLY A 128 -11.46 12.78 -4.89
C GLY A 128 -11.36 14.14 -5.58
N THR A 129 -12.41 14.97 -5.50
CA THR A 129 -12.48 16.27 -6.22
C THR A 129 -12.93 17.45 -5.35
N GLY A 130 -12.93 17.33 -4.02
CA GLY A 130 -13.31 18.43 -3.10
C GLY A 130 -14.81 18.75 -3.04
N LYS A 131 -15.72 17.77 -3.26
CA LYS A 131 -17.16 18.05 -3.27
C LYS A 131 -17.65 18.50 -1.89
N ILE A 132 -18.37 19.63 -1.87
CA ILE A 132 -19.11 20.12 -0.70
C ILE A 132 -20.48 19.45 -0.70
N ILE A 133 -20.81 18.72 0.37
CA ILE A 133 -22.13 18.10 0.55
C ILE A 133 -22.73 18.71 1.82
N LYS A 134 -23.88 19.39 1.70
CA LYS A 134 -24.60 20.02 2.82
C LYS A 134 -23.72 20.98 3.65
N GLY A 135 -22.93 21.83 2.99
CA GLY A 135 -22.10 22.86 3.64
C GLY A 135 -20.80 22.36 4.28
N VAL A 136 -20.57 21.05 4.36
CA VAL A 136 -19.31 20.46 4.83
C VAL A 136 -18.51 19.97 3.63
N GLY A 137 -17.38 20.64 3.35
CA GLY A 137 -16.46 20.30 2.27
C GLY A 137 -15.31 19.43 2.76
N LYS A 138 -15.06 18.33 2.07
CA LYS A 138 -13.80 17.57 2.23
C LYS A 138 -12.71 18.22 1.36
N LEU A 139 -11.46 18.08 1.78
CA LEU A 139 -10.31 18.54 1.01
C LEU A 139 -10.23 17.82 -0.35
N ASN A 140 -9.64 18.48 -1.34
CA ASN A 140 -9.50 17.94 -2.69
C ASN A 140 -8.22 17.11 -2.81
N PHE A 141 -8.34 15.79 -2.95
CA PHE A 141 -7.15 14.95 -3.12
C PHE A 141 -6.55 15.08 -4.52
N SER A 142 -7.36 15.33 -5.55
CA SER A 142 -6.87 15.44 -6.92
C SER A 142 -5.96 16.65 -7.17
N SER A 143 -5.95 17.65 -6.27
CA SER A 143 -5.04 18.79 -6.35
C SER A 143 -3.66 18.53 -5.74
N THR A 144 -3.49 17.44 -4.98
CA THR A 144 -2.22 17.10 -4.32
C THR A 144 -1.16 16.67 -5.33
N GLU A 145 0.12 16.93 -5.03
CA GLU A 145 1.21 16.45 -5.88
C GLU A 145 1.34 14.92 -5.80
N THR A 146 1.02 14.35 -4.64
CA THR A 146 0.90 12.91 -4.43
C THR A 146 -0.07 12.26 -5.42
N TYR A 147 -1.27 12.86 -5.61
CA TYR A 147 -2.23 12.35 -6.58
C TYR A 147 -1.70 12.41 -8.01
N LYS A 148 -1.01 13.49 -8.39
CA LYS A 148 -0.41 13.61 -9.72
C LYS A 148 0.64 12.53 -9.94
N CYS A 149 1.51 12.29 -8.96
CA CYS A 149 2.49 11.20 -9.02
C CYS A 149 1.81 9.83 -9.17
N MET A 150 0.75 9.55 -8.40
CA MET A 150 -0.03 8.32 -8.54
C MET A 150 -0.63 8.15 -9.94
N ARG A 151 -1.18 9.24 -10.51
CA ARG A 151 -1.75 9.23 -11.87
C ARG A 151 -0.66 8.98 -12.91
N ASP A 152 0.48 9.63 -12.78
CA ASP A 152 1.55 9.58 -13.75
C ASP A 152 2.17 8.17 -13.78
N VAL A 153 2.42 7.55 -12.62
CA VAL A 153 2.88 6.15 -12.52
C VAL A 153 1.88 5.14 -13.09
N VAL A 154 0.58 5.37 -12.91
CA VAL A 154 -0.45 4.50 -13.51
C VAL A 154 -0.51 4.70 -15.02
N THR A 155 -0.38 5.94 -15.50
CA THR A 155 -0.31 6.25 -16.93
C THR A 155 0.91 5.61 -17.59
N GLU A 156 2.09 5.71 -16.96
CA GLU A 156 3.31 5.04 -17.40
C GLU A 156 3.13 3.53 -17.53
N LYS A 157 2.47 2.90 -16.55
CA LYS A 157 2.29 1.44 -16.54
C LYS A 157 1.32 0.93 -17.60
N PHE A 158 0.26 1.69 -17.87
CA PHE A 158 -0.87 1.22 -18.68
C PHE A 158 -0.98 1.90 -20.05
N GLY A 159 -0.16 2.92 -20.32
CA GLY A 159 -0.17 3.69 -21.58
C GLY A 159 -1.56 4.16 -21.97
N ASP A 160 -1.87 4.01 -23.27
CA ASP A 160 -3.16 4.40 -23.87
C ASP A 160 -4.31 3.42 -23.61
N SER A 161 -4.13 2.44 -22.71
CA SER A 161 -5.21 1.52 -22.38
C SER A 161 -6.39 2.22 -21.69
N GLY A 162 -7.56 1.60 -21.77
CA GLY A 162 -8.76 2.08 -21.09
C GLY A 162 -8.66 2.15 -19.56
N GLU A 163 -7.63 1.56 -18.96
CA GLU A 163 -7.41 1.53 -17.51
C GLU A 163 -7.19 2.92 -16.92
N CYS A 164 -6.58 3.84 -17.67
CA CYS A 164 -6.33 5.22 -17.22
C CYS A 164 -7.59 6.10 -17.28
N LYS A 165 -8.62 5.70 -18.04
CA LYS A 165 -9.86 6.47 -18.17
C LYS A 165 -10.54 6.67 -16.82
N ASN A 166 -10.99 7.89 -16.55
CA ASN A 166 -11.68 8.24 -15.29
C ASN A 166 -10.86 7.88 -14.03
N PHE A 167 -9.54 8.10 -14.06
CA PHE A 167 -8.67 7.88 -12.89
C PHE A 167 -9.18 8.62 -11.64
N ALA A 168 -9.59 9.89 -11.80
CA ALA A 168 -10.18 10.69 -10.72
C ALA A 168 -11.41 10.02 -10.10
N GLY A 169 -12.31 9.46 -10.90
CA GLY A 169 -13.47 8.71 -10.42
C GLY A 169 -13.10 7.42 -9.71
N LYS A 170 -12.06 6.71 -10.17
CA LYS A 170 -11.54 5.50 -9.49
C LYS A 170 -10.96 5.85 -8.11
N VAL A 171 -10.19 6.92 -8.00
CA VAL A 171 -9.66 7.43 -6.71
C VAL A 171 -10.78 7.93 -5.81
N GLY A 172 -11.75 8.67 -6.35
CA GLY A 172 -12.91 9.13 -5.59
C GLY A 172 -13.75 7.99 -5.00
N LYS A 173 -13.99 6.94 -5.79
CA LYS A 173 -14.65 5.70 -5.33
C LYS A 173 -13.80 4.94 -4.32
N TRP A 174 -12.47 5.06 -4.41
CA TRP A 174 -11.60 4.53 -3.38
C TRP A 174 -11.80 5.30 -2.08
N LEU A 175 -11.59 6.62 -2.05
CA LEU A 175 -11.73 7.45 -0.84
C LEU A 175 -13.12 7.37 -0.20
N SER A 176 -14.20 7.23 -0.98
CA SER A 176 -15.56 7.12 -0.41
C SER A 176 -15.85 5.76 0.24
N GLY A 177 -15.10 4.72 -0.14
CA GLY A 177 -15.26 3.37 0.38
C GLY A 177 -14.50 3.08 1.69
N TYR A 178 -13.89 4.08 2.32
CA TYR A 178 -13.05 3.94 3.51
C TYR A 178 -13.75 3.24 4.69
N ASN A 179 -15.04 3.51 4.87
CA ASN A 179 -15.86 2.91 5.92
C ASN A 179 -15.93 1.37 5.83
N ASP A 180 -15.76 0.78 4.64
CA ASP A 180 -15.85 -0.66 4.44
C ASP A 180 -14.49 -1.39 4.58
N ARG A 181 -13.36 -0.67 4.70
CA ARG A 181 -12.02 -1.25 4.48
C ARG A 181 -11.28 -1.79 5.71
N GLU A 182 -11.82 -1.64 6.90
CA GLU A 182 -11.30 -2.25 8.13
C GLU A 182 -12.47 -2.68 9.00
N HIS A 183 -13.04 -3.86 8.73
CA HIS A 183 -14.09 -4.47 9.56
C HIS A 183 -15.43 -3.69 9.69
N GLY A 184 -15.66 -2.62 8.93
CA GLY A 184 -16.87 -1.78 9.08
C GLY A 184 -18.21 -2.44 8.72
N ARG A 185 -18.21 -3.65 8.11
CA ARG A 185 -19.41 -4.51 8.07
C ARG A 185 -19.67 -5.22 9.41
N LYS A 186 -18.60 -5.64 10.08
CA LYS A 186 -18.62 -6.35 11.37
C LYS A 186 -19.05 -5.43 12.51
N GLU A 187 -18.67 -4.15 12.45
CA GLU A 187 -19.12 -3.13 13.41
C GLU A 187 -20.60 -2.77 13.23
N ARG A 188 -21.11 -2.69 11.99
CA ARG A 188 -22.55 -2.49 11.72
C ARG A 188 -23.44 -3.63 12.20
N SER A 189 -22.94 -4.87 12.16
CA SER A 189 -23.66 -6.04 12.70
C SER A 189 -23.61 -6.15 14.23
N LEU A 190 -22.78 -5.35 14.90
CA LEU A 190 -22.68 -5.31 16.36
C LEU A 190 -23.44 -4.12 16.96
N SER A 191 -23.85 -3.16 16.12
CA SER A 191 -24.58 -1.94 16.51
C SER A 191 -26.05 -1.92 16.02
N ALA A 192 -26.56 -3.05 15.54
CA ALA A 192 -27.95 -3.26 15.12
C ALA A 192 -28.55 -4.40 15.94
#